data_AF-A0A1F5AHS5-F1
#
_entry.id   AF-A0A1F5AHS5-F1
#
_cell.length_a   1.000
_cell.length_b   1.000
_cell.length_c   1.000
_cell.angle_alpha   90.00
_cell.angle_beta   90.00
_cell.angle_gamma   90.00
#
_symmetry.space_group_name_H-M   'P 1'
#
loop_
_entity.id
_entity.type
_entity.pdbx_description
1 polymer ?
#
loop_
_entity_poly.entity_id
_entity_poly.type
_entity_poly.pdbx_seq_one_letter_code
_entity_poly.pdbx_strand_id
1 'polypeptide(L)'
;MKKYLPIAGLILSLGLGSWSMSFGAAQGEPQARTRLRENINNLYLLRLTRALELTEGQTAKLYPFLTRIEKEKIGLQRRMGLDFKDLRAELAKSPAGEKAVLGLVARIREARRAIRQMDDEVEAVLEGVLTPVQRARYLIFTVEFLRSVGENLERARGLRAPIKRTP
;
A
#
# COMPACT_ATOMS: atom_id res chain seq x y z
N MET A 1 -78.24 8.00 31.11
CA MET A 1 -78.25 6.57 31.55
C MET A 1 -77.92 5.68 30.35
N LYS A 2 -77.28 4.52 30.55
CA LYS A 2 -77.01 3.44 29.53
C LYS A 2 -76.06 3.88 28.37
N LYS A 3 -74.87 3.27 28.20
CA LYS A 3 -74.50 1.93 27.62
C LYS A 3 -74.65 1.90 26.07
N TYR A 4 -73.68 1.46 25.24
CA TYR A 4 -72.34 0.87 25.44
C TYR A 4 -71.41 1.05 24.18
N LEU A 5 -70.14 0.59 24.30
CA LEU A 5 -69.11 0.29 23.26
C LEU A 5 -69.60 -0.75 22.19
N PRO A 6 -68.85 -1.11 21.11
CA PRO A 6 -67.38 -1.16 20.88
C PRO A 6 -66.91 -0.30 19.66
N ILE A 7 -65.78 -0.42 18.93
CA ILE A 7 -64.70 -1.43 18.69
C ILE A 7 -63.30 -0.74 18.64
N ALA A 8 -62.21 -1.51 18.61
CA ALA A 8 -60.81 -1.06 18.69
C ALA A 8 -60.08 -0.81 17.36
N GLY A 9 -58.98 -0.03 17.41
CA GLY A 9 -57.82 -0.07 16.51
C GLY A 9 -56.56 0.20 17.35
N LEU A 10 -55.71 -0.79 17.63
CA LEU A 10 -54.70 -1.45 16.78
C LEU A 10 -53.39 -0.65 16.71
N ILE A 11 -52.33 -1.26 17.25
CA ILE A 11 -50.98 -0.72 17.39
C ILE A 11 -50.17 -1.04 16.13
N LEU A 12 -49.41 -0.07 15.60
CA LEU A 12 -48.13 -0.40 14.97
C LEU A 12 -47.13 0.77 15.04
N SER A 13 -45.96 0.51 15.58
CA SER A 13 -44.81 1.41 15.55
C SER A 13 -44.01 1.22 14.26
N LEU A 14 -43.76 2.30 13.53
CA LEU A 14 -42.79 2.33 12.43
C LEU A 14 -41.63 3.24 12.81
N GLY A 15 -40.50 2.63 13.16
CA GLY A 15 -39.27 3.35 13.47
C GLY A 15 -38.66 3.96 12.21
N LEU A 16 -38.25 5.24 12.31
CA LEU A 16 -37.45 5.90 11.27
C LEU A 16 -36.05 5.28 11.25
N GLY A 17 -35.88 4.23 10.44
CA GLY A 17 -34.63 3.52 10.27
C GLY A 17 -33.58 4.39 9.57
N SER A 18 -32.72 5.04 10.34
CA SER A 18 -31.58 5.81 9.85
C SER A 18 -30.64 4.94 9.02
N TRP A 19 -30.79 4.97 7.69
CA TRP A 19 -29.86 4.33 6.75
C TRP A 19 -28.52 5.05 6.76
N SER A 20 -27.65 4.68 7.70
CA SER A 20 -26.24 5.06 7.72
C SER A 20 -25.53 4.45 6.51
N MET A 21 -25.48 5.21 5.41
CA MET A 21 -24.74 4.85 4.20
C MET A 21 -23.27 4.62 4.53
N SER A 22 -22.95 3.35 4.79
CA SER A 22 -21.59 2.89 5.05
C SER A 22 -20.79 3.02 3.77
N PHE A 23 -20.03 4.12 3.66
CA PHE A 23 -19.10 4.33 2.55
C PHE A 23 -18.19 3.11 2.43
N GLY A 24 -18.32 2.40 1.30
CA GLY A 24 -17.56 1.19 0.98
C GLY A 24 -16.08 1.47 0.72
N ALA A 25 -15.36 1.88 1.77
CA ALA A 25 -13.91 2.00 1.73
C ALA A 25 -13.31 0.64 1.33
N ALA A 26 -12.43 0.64 0.32
CA ALA A 26 -11.87 -0.57 -0.27
C ALA A 26 -10.89 -1.30 0.67
N GLN A 27 -11.43 -1.94 1.71
CA GLN A 27 -10.71 -2.76 2.69
C GLN A 27 -10.34 -4.14 2.11
N GLY A 28 -9.69 -4.16 0.95
CA GLY A 28 -8.92 -5.35 0.55
C GLY A 28 -7.90 -5.66 1.65
N GLU A 29 -7.98 -6.87 2.22
CA GLU A 29 -7.42 -7.19 3.53
C GLU A 29 -5.92 -6.89 3.69
N PRO A 30 -5.45 -6.57 4.91
CA PRO A 30 -4.02 -6.40 5.19
C PRO A 30 -3.16 -7.59 4.76
N GLN A 31 -3.69 -8.82 4.88
CA GLN A 31 -2.97 -10.03 4.47
C GLN A 31 -2.88 -10.15 2.94
N ALA A 32 -3.97 -9.91 2.21
CA ALA A 32 -3.96 -9.88 0.75
C ALA A 32 -3.01 -8.81 0.18
N ARG A 33 -2.95 -7.62 0.78
CA ARG A 33 -1.99 -6.56 0.43
C ARG A 33 -0.53 -6.95 0.70
N THR A 34 -0.29 -7.80 1.70
CA THR A 34 1.05 -8.30 2.04
C THR A 34 1.51 -9.36 1.03
N ARG A 35 0.68 -10.39 0.78
CA ARG A 35 0.92 -11.43 -0.24
C ARG A 35 1.15 -10.84 -1.65
N LEU A 36 0.42 -9.78 -2.01
CA LEU A 36 0.61 -9.10 -3.30
C LEU A 36 2.02 -8.48 -3.43
N ARG A 37 2.56 -7.91 -2.35
CA ARG A 37 3.91 -7.31 -2.34
C ARG A 37 4.99 -8.39 -2.42
N GLU A 38 4.84 -9.46 -1.65
CA GLU A 38 5.72 -10.63 -1.69
C GLU A 38 5.78 -11.22 -3.11
N ASN A 39 4.62 -11.38 -3.76
CA ASN A 39 4.53 -11.84 -5.15
C ASN A 39 5.19 -10.87 -6.15
N ILE A 40 5.07 -9.56 -5.96
CA ILE A 40 5.72 -8.55 -6.81
C ILE A 40 7.26 -8.59 -6.63
N ASN A 41 7.75 -8.74 -5.39
CA ASN A 41 9.19 -8.88 -5.13
C ASN A 41 9.77 -10.18 -5.74
N ASN A 42 9.05 -11.30 -5.60
CA ASN A 42 9.47 -12.57 -6.19
C ASN A 42 9.50 -12.50 -7.73
N LEU A 43 8.53 -11.81 -8.34
CA LEU A 43 8.50 -11.54 -9.78
C LEU A 43 9.63 -10.57 -10.21
N TYR A 44 9.94 -9.57 -9.40
CA TYR A 44 11.05 -8.63 -9.61
C TYR A 44 12.38 -9.38 -9.68
N LEU A 45 12.73 -10.16 -8.65
CA LEU A 45 13.97 -10.94 -8.60
C LEU A 45 14.07 -11.92 -9.79
N LEU A 46 12.99 -12.66 -10.08
CA LEU A 46 12.95 -13.60 -11.21
C LEU A 46 13.17 -12.93 -12.57
N ARG A 47 12.64 -11.72 -12.77
CA ARG A 47 12.84 -10.96 -14.02
C ARG A 47 14.20 -10.27 -14.06
N LEU A 48 14.69 -9.74 -12.94
CA LEU A 48 16.02 -9.12 -12.79
C LEU A 48 17.12 -10.10 -13.24
N THR A 49 17.10 -11.32 -12.71
CA THR A 49 18.06 -12.39 -13.06
C THR A 49 18.09 -12.69 -14.56
N ARG A 50 16.92 -12.67 -15.22
CA ARG A 50 16.80 -12.91 -16.67
C ARG A 50 17.23 -11.69 -17.49
N ALA A 51 16.79 -10.49 -17.12
CA ALA A 51 17.10 -9.25 -17.84
C ALA A 51 18.59 -8.87 -17.75
N LEU A 52 19.26 -9.24 -16.66
CA LEU A 52 20.69 -8.99 -16.46
C LEU A 52 21.58 -10.19 -16.78
N GLU A 53 21.02 -11.34 -17.17
CA GLU A 53 21.77 -12.58 -17.42
C GLU A 53 22.72 -12.90 -16.25
N LEU A 54 22.21 -12.81 -15.01
CA LEU A 54 23.03 -12.98 -13.80
C LEU A 54 23.59 -14.40 -13.71
N THR A 55 24.89 -14.51 -13.46
CA THR A 55 25.50 -15.79 -13.12
C THR A 55 25.01 -16.30 -11.76
N GLU A 56 25.15 -17.59 -11.49
CA GLU A 56 24.83 -18.17 -10.18
C GLU A 56 25.59 -17.46 -9.04
N GLY A 57 26.88 -17.15 -9.27
CA GLY A 57 27.72 -16.43 -8.31
C GLY A 57 27.32 -14.95 -8.08
N GLN A 58 26.75 -14.28 -9.09
CA GLN A 58 26.13 -12.95 -8.89
C GLN A 58 24.79 -13.08 -8.14
N THR A 59 23.96 -14.05 -8.53
CA THR A 59 22.64 -14.33 -7.95
C THR A 59 22.74 -14.66 -6.45
N ALA A 60 23.67 -15.54 -6.07
CA ALA A 60 23.91 -15.94 -4.69
C ALA A 60 24.36 -14.78 -3.78
N LYS A 61 25.03 -13.76 -4.33
CA LYS A 61 25.39 -12.53 -3.60
C LYS A 61 24.22 -11.56 -3.49
N LEU A 62 23.49 -11.33 -4.59
CA LEU A 62 22.45 -10.30 -4.66
C LEU A 62 21.14 -10.71 -4.01
N TYR A 63 20.67 -11.95 -4.16
CA TYR A 63 19.35 -12.37 -3.68
C TYR A 63 19.15 -12.23 -2.16
N PRO A 64 20.08 -12.70 -1.28
CA PRO A 64 19.91 -12.55 0.17
C PRO A 64 19.89 -11.08 0.59
N PHE A 65 20.74 -10.27 -0.03
CA PHE A 65 20.86 -8.83 0.23
C PHE A 65 19.61 -8.06 -0.20
N LEU A 66 19.15 -8.22 -1.44
CA LEU A 66 17.94 -7.56 -1.96
C LEU A 66 16.68 -7.98 -1.15
N THR A 67 16.59 -9.25 -0.77
CA THR A 67 15.47 -9.77 0.04
C THR A 67 15.47 -9.20 1.46
N ARG A 68 16.66 -9.00 2.08
CA ARG A 68 16.79 -8.27 3.35
C ARG A 68 16.30 -6.84 3.20
N ILE A 69 16.81 -6.12 2.21
CA ILE A 69 16.49 -4.71 1.98
C ILE A 69 14.99 -4.49 1.76
N GLU A 70 14.32 -5.28 0.92
CA GLU A 70 12.87 -5.12 0.71
C GLU A 70 12.06 -5.44 1.98
N LYS A 71 12.47 -6.44 2.78
CA LYS A 71 11.84 -6.73 4.08
C LYS A 71 11.95 -5.55 5.05
N GLU A 72 13.10 -4.88 5.10
CA GLU A 72 13.32 -3.68 5.91
C GLU A 72 12.52 -2.47 5.39
N LYS A 73 12.52 -2.24 4.06
CA LYS A 73 11.70 -1.21 3.40
C LYS A 73 10.20 -1.42 3.64
N ILE A 74 9.68 -2.66 3.58
CA ILE A 74 8.30 -2.98 3.94
C ILE A 74 8.02 -2.61 5.42
N GLY A 75 8.95 -2.89 6.34
CA GLY A 75 8.83 -2.52 7.75
C GLY A 75 8.81 -1.00 8.00
N LEU A 76 9.59 -0.24 7.23
CA LEU A 76 9.58 1.23 7.24
C LEU A 76 8.28 1.79 6.61
N GLN A 77 7.88 1.29 5.44
CA GLN A 77 6.64 1.68 4.76
C GLN A 77 5.39 1.40 5.62
N ARG A 78 5.34 0.26 6.33
CA ARG A 78 4.21 -0.05 7.25
C ARG A 78 4.14 0.94 8.40
N ARG A 79 5.27 1.26 9.07
CA ARG A 79 5.32 2.23 10.16
C ARG A 79 4.94 3.65 9.69
N MET A 80 5.57 4.12 8.62
CA MET A 80 5.25 5.42 8.00
C MET A 80 3.77 5.50 7.56
N GLY A 81 3.15 4.39 7.15
CA GLY A 81 1.73 4.31 6.84
C GLY A 81 0.81 4.52 8.04
N LEU A 82 1.24 4.10 9.25
CA LEU A 82 0.56 4.40 10.51
C LEU A 82 0.79 5.86 10.91
N ASP A 83 2.04 6.35 10.86
CA ASP A 83 2.34 7.76 11.14
C ASP A 83 1.52 8.71 10.22
N PHE A 84 1.31 8.35 8.95
CA PHE A 84 0.44 9.10 8.04
C PHE A 84 -1.06 9.00 8.36
N LYS A 85 -1.53 7.95 9.02
CA LYS A 85 -2.90 7.86 9.53
C LYS A 85 -3.04 8.77 10.75
N ASP A 86 -2.10 8.67 11.68
CA ASP A 86 -2.16 9.35 12.97
C ASP A 86 -1.92 10.87 12.79
N LEU A 87 -1.07 11.29 11.84
CA LEU A 87 -0.92 12.70 11.45
C LEU A 87 -2.21 13.29 10.87
N ARG A 88 -2.98 12.54 10.09
CA ARG A 88 -4.31 13.01 9.61
C ARG A 88 -5.31 13.12 10.76
N ALA A 89 -5.25 12.20 11.73
CA ALA A 89 -6.11 12.24 12.91
C ALA A 89 -5.75 13.40 13.86
N GLU A 90 -4.46 13.73 14.01
CA GLU A 90 -3.99 14.86 14.82
C GLU A 90 -4.39 16.21 14.19
N LEU A 91 -4.20 16.36 12.87
CA LEU A 91 -4.57 17.57 12.12
C LEU A 91 -6.09 17.77 11.97
N ALA A 92 -6.90 16.76 12.32
CA ALA A 92 -8.37 16.85 12.35
C ALA A 92 -8.91 17.34 13.72
N LYS A 93 -8.06 17.54 14.73
CA LYS A 93 -8.44 18.11 16.03
C LYS A 93 -8.43 19.63 15.97
N SER A 94 -9.21 20.26 16.86
CA SER A 94 -9.20 21.71 17.08
C SER A 94 -9.06 22.01 18.57
N PRO A 95 -7.93 22.61 19.03
CA PRO A 95 -6.67 22.76 18.29
C PRO A 95 -5.97 21.41 18.03
N ALA A 96 -5.10 21.36 17.02
CA ALA A 96 -4.21 20.22 16.79
C ALA A 96 -3.02 20.26 17.76
N GLY A 97 -2.58 19.09 18.25
CA GLY A 97 -1.45 19.00 19.18
C GLY A 97 -0.11 19.22 18.49
N GLU A 98 0.42 20.44 18.48
CA GLU A 98 1.67 20.82 17.80
C GLU A 98 2.83 19.85 18.08
N LYS A 99 3.09 19.52 19.35
CA LYS A 99 4.14 18.55 19.74
C LYS A 99 3.94 17.15 19.15
N ALA A 100 2.69 16.71 18.98
CA ALA A 100 2.37 15.44 18.34
C ALA A 100 2.58 15.52 16.82
N VAL A 101 2.12 16.60 16.18
CA VAL A 101 2.36 16.88 14.74
C VAL A 101 3.84 16.89 14.42
N LEU A 102 4.66 17.61 15.20
CA LEU A 102 6.12 17.65 15.03
C LEU A 102 6.76 16.27 15.16
N GLY A 103 6.37 15.49 16.19
CA GLY A 103 6.87 14.12 16.39
C GLY A 103 6.48 13.16 15.27
N LEU A 104 5.27 13.28 14.71
CA LEU A 104 4.80 12.50 13.56
C LEU A 104 5.56 12.87 12.28
N VAL A 105 5.76 14.16 12.03
CA VAL A 105 6.53 14.67 10.88
C VAL A 105 8.00 14.23 10.95
N ALA A 106 8.62 14.23 12.14
CA ALA A 106 9.98 13.74 12.34
C ALA A 106 10.14 12.27 11.91
N ARG A 107 9.30 11.36 12.45
CA ARG A 107 9.34 9.92 12.12
C ARG A 107 9.10 9.65 10.64
N ILE A 108 8.18 10.39 10.00
CA ILE A 108 7.93 10.29 8.55
C ILE A 108 9.16 10.73 7.76
N ARG A 109 9.86 11.80 8.17
CA ARG A 109 11.10 12.26 7.52
C ARG A 109 12.27 11.29 7.75
N GLU A 110 12.33 10.62 8.89
CA GLU A 110 13.32 9.58 9.21
C GLU A 110 13.10 8.32 8.38
N ALA A 111 11.87 7.78 8.35
CA ALA A 111 11.53 6.62 7.52
C ALA A 111 11.82 6.89 6.03
N ARG A 112 11.53 8.10 5.54
CA ARG A 112 11.87 8.55 4.17
C ARG A 112 13.38 8.69 3.93
N ARG A 113 14.20 8.98 4.94
CA ARG A 113 15.67 9.00 4.82
C ARG A 113 16.22 7.59 4.78
N ALA A 114 15.81 6.74 5.73
CA ALA A 114 16.24 5.34 5.81
C ALA A 114 15.90 4.54 4.53
N ILE A 115 14.70 4.73 3.96
CA ILE A 115 14.35 4.07 2.68
C ILE A 115 15.32 4.46 1.56
N ARG A 116 15.66 5.75 1.41
CA ARG A 116 16.63 6.21 0.39
C ARG A 116 18.03 5.69 0.65
N GLN A 117 18.50 5.68 1.90
CA GLN A 117 19.80 5.10 2.24
C GLN A 117 19.87 3.61 1.87
N MET A 118 18.75 2.89 1.94
CA MET A 118 18.62 1.51 1.45
C MET A 118 18.35 1.40 -0.07
N ASP A 119 18.09 2.49 -0.78
CA ASP A 119 18.14 2.56 -2.25
C ASP A 119 19.61 2.78 -2.67
N ASP A 120 20.29 3.76 -2.06
CA ASP A 120 21.72 4.06 -2.25
C ASP A 120 22.62 2.83 -1.96
N GLU A 121 22.35 2.10 -0.86
CA GLU A 121 23.04 0.85 -0.49
C GLU A 121 22.87 -0.25 -1.56
N VAL A 122 21.71 -0.30 -2.22
CA VAL A 122 21.43 -1.26 -3.29
C VAL A 122 22.20 -0.91 -4.55
N GLU A 123 22.24 0.36 -4.95
CA GLU A 123 23.00 0.79 -6.13
C GLU A 123 24.50 0.53 -5.94
N ALA A 124 25.08 0.87 -4.78
CA ALA A 124 26.49 0.60 -4.48
C ALA A 124 26.84 -0.90 -4.51
N VAL A 125 25.98 -1.78 -3.99
CA VAL A 125 26.19 -3.23 -4.07
C VAL A 125 26.05 -3.77 -5.49
N LEU A 126 25.14 -3.21 -6.30
CA LEU A 126 25.01 -3.57 -7.71
C LEU A 126 26.24 -3.11 -8.51
N GLU A 127 26.82 -1.94 -8.22
CA GLU A 127 28.06 -1.48 -8.89
C GLU A 127 29.25 -2.43 -8.68
N GLY A 128 29.39 -2.97 -7.47
CA GLY A 128 30.45 -3.93 -7.11
C GLY A 128 30.24 -5.36 -7.61
N VAL A 129 29.05 -5.69 -8.13
CA VAL A 129 28.70 -7.06 -8.57
C VAL A 129 28.36 -7.13 -10.07
N LEU A 130 27.91 -6.04 -10.69
CA LEU A 130 27.47 -5.99 -12.09
C LEU A 130 28.50 -5.38 -13.04
N THR A 131 28.67 -6.02 -14.19
CA THR A 131 29.39 -5.44 -15.33
C THR A 131 28.72 -4.13 -15.81
N PRO A 132 29.43 -3.22 -16.51
CA PRO A 132 28.85 -1.99 -17.02
C PRO A 132 27.61 -2.22 -17.92
N VAL A 133 27.62 -3.28 -18.73
CA VAL A 133 26.47 -3.66 -19.58
C VAL A 133 25.27 -4.12 -18.73
N GLN A 134 25.51 -4.89 -17.67
CA GLN A 134 24.45 -5.27 -16.73
C GLN A 134 23.90 -4.05 -15.96
N ARG A 135 24.73 -3.06 -15.59
CA ARG A 135 24.25 -1.81 -14.99
C ARG A 135 23.38 -0.99 -15.96
N ALA A 136 23.78 -0.86 -17.22
CA ALA A 136 22.96 -0.19 -18.23
C ALA A 136 21.59 -0.88 -18.43
N ARG A 137 21.58 -2.22 -18.51
CA ARG A 137 20.34 -3.02 -18.56
C ARG A 137 19.49 -2.87 -17.28
N TYR A 138 20.10 -2.72 -16.11
CA TYR A 138 19.39 -2.56 -14.82
C TYR A 138 18.60 -1.25 -14.75
N LEU A 139 19.15 -0.15 -15.26
CA LEU A 139 18.47 1.14 -15.32
C LEU A 139 17.19 1.06 -16.19
N ILE A 140 17.30 0.43 -17.38
CA ILE A 140 16.17 0.20 -18.28
C ILE A 140 15.13 -0.72 -17.61
N PHE A 141 15.58 -1.87 -17.11
CA PHE A 141 14.74 -2.88 -16.46
C PHE A 141 13.91 -2.30 -15.30
N THR A 142 14.51 -1.46 -14.47
CA THR A 142 13.84 -0.86 -13.31
C THR A 142 12.66 0.03 -13.73
N VAL A 143 12.85 0.87 -14.75
CA VAL A 143 11.80 1.74 -15.29
C VAL A 143 10.68 0.92 -15.95
N GLU A 144 11.03 -0.06 -16.76
CA GLU A 144 10.06 -0.92 -17.45
C GLU A 144 9.28 -1.83 -16.49
N PHE A 145 9.95 -2.40 -15.49
CA PHE A 145 9.32 -3.24 -14.48
C PHE A 145 8.28 -2.43 -13.69
N LEU A 146 8.65 -1.27 -13.15
CA LEU A 146 7.75 -0.41 -12.38
C LEU A 146 6.55 0.05 -13.21
N ARG A 147 6.77 0.47 -14.47
CA ARG A 147 5.69 0.79 -15.40
C ARG A 147 4.74 -0.39 -15.60
N SER A 148 5.28 -1.57 -15.92
CA SER A 148 4.48 -2.77 -16.17
C SER A 148 3.69 -3.23 -14.93
N VAL A 149 4.23 -3.08 -13.72
CA VAL A 149 3.50 -3.40 -12.48
C VAL A 149 2.35 -2.41 -12.27
N GLY A 150 2.56 -1.11 -12.51
CA GLY A 150 1.51 -0.09 -12.48
C GLY A 150 0.34 -0.44 -13.41
N GLU A 151 0.62 -0.59 -14.70
CA GLU A 151 -0.38 -0.91 -15.74
C GLU A 151 -1.17 -2.21 -15.45
N ASN A 152 -0.50 -3.24 -14.93
CA ASN A 152 -1.15 -4.51 -14.58
C ASN A 152 -2.04 -4.37 -13.33
N LEU A 153 -1.60 -3.60 -12.31
CA LEU A 153 -2.39 -3.33 -11.12
C LEU A 153 -3.60 -2.41 -11.42
N GLU A 154 -3.47 -1.48 -12.36
CA GLU A 154 -4.59 -0.64 -12.81
C GLU A 154 -5.62 -1.44 -13.61
N ARG A 155 -5.19 -2.27 -14.57
CA ARG A 155 -6.09 -3.20 -15.27
C ARG A 155 -6.81 -4.16 -14.31
N ALA A 156 -6.09 -4.71 -13.33
CA ALA A 156 -6.68 -5.58 -12.30
C ALA A 156 -7.68 -4.87 -11.35
N ARG A 157 -7.65 -3.53 -11.28
CA ARG A 157 -8.67 -2.70 -10.59
C ARG A 157 -9.84 -2.34 -11.52
N GLY A 158 -9.56 -1.94 -12.76
CA GLY A 158 -10.58 -1.59 -13.76
C GLY A 158 -11.52 -2.76 -14.07
N LEU A 159 -10.99 -3.98 -14.17
CA LEU A 159 -11.77 -5.20 -14.35
C LEU A 159 -12.71 -5.55 -13.18
N ARG A 160 -12.70 -4.77 -12.08
CA ARG A 160 -13.56 -4.98 -10.91
C ARG A 160 -14.69 -3.94 -10.76
N ALA A 161 -14.80 -2.96 -11.67
CA ALA A 161 -15.89 -1.97 -11.62
C ALA A 161 -16.23 -1.37 -13.00
N PRO A 162 -17.40 -1.72 -13.61
CA PRO A 162 -17.98 -0.86 -14.63
C PRO A 162 -18.50 0.42 -13.96
N ILE A 163 -17.76 1.52 -14.09
CA ILE A 163 -18.21 2.83 -13.59
C ILE A 163 -19.36 3.29 -14.49
N LYS A 164 -20.59 2.94 -14.10
CA LYS A 164 -21.83 3.34 -14.76
C LYS A 164 -22.08 4.83 -14.52
N ARG A 165 -21.35 5.68 -15.25
CA ARG A 165 -21.66 7.11 -15.39
C ARG A 165 -23.00 7.22 -16.12
N THR A 166 -24.06 7.48 -15.37
CA THR A 166 -25.27 8.10 -15.94
C THR A 166 -24.92 9.52 -16.39
N PRO A 167 -25.59 10.03 -17.44
CA PRO A 167 -25.44 11.43 -17.87
C PRO A 167 -25.93 12.41 -16.78
#